data_AF-A0A2N3HRA6-F1
#
_entry.id   AF-A0A2N3HRA6-F1
#
_cell.length_a   1.000
_cell.length_b   1.000
_cell.length_c   1.000
_cell.angle_alpha   90.00
_cell.angle_beta   90.00
_cell.angle_gamma   90.00
#
_symmetry.space_group_name_H-M   'P 1'
#
loop_
_entity.id
_entity.type
_entity.pdbx_description
1 polymer ?
#
loop_
_entity_poly.entity_id
_entity_poly.type
_entity_poly.pdbx_seq_one_letter_code
_entity_poly.pdbx_strand_id
1 'polypeptide(L)' 'MSIIAKMYVDDMVYNIRRLDFGFDQKINTNGTASTQPLGGLFNIEVESPKNTHLYAWGASNLDMK' A
#
# COMPACT_ATOMS: atom_id res chain seq x y z
N MET A 1 -21.96 8.01 4.52
CA MET A 1 -21.66 6.57 4.62
C MET A 1 -20.17 6.42 4.87
N SER A 2 -19.74 5.75 5.94
CA SER A 2 -18.32 5.45 6.16
C SER A 2 -17.96 4.15 5.45
N ILE A 3 -16.88 4.15 4.69
CA ILE A 3 -16.30 2.93 4.13
C ILE A 3 -15.46 2.26 5.22
N ILE A 4 -15.67 0.97 5.44
CA ILE A 4 -14.85 0.16 6.33
C ILE A 4 -13.89 -0.64 5.45
N ALA A 5 -12.59 -0.41 5.61
CA ALA A 5 -11.54 -1.10 4.86
C ALA A 5 -10.71 -2.01 5.79
N LYS A 6 -10.37 -3.19 5.29
CA LYS A 6 -9.55 -4.18 6.00
C LYS A 6 -8.39 -4.64 5.12
N MET A 7 -7.22 -4.78 5.71
CA MET A 7 -6.02 -5.33 5.09
C MET A 7 -5.79 -6.74 5.61
N TYR A 8 -5.50 -7.67 4.72
CA TYR A 8 -5.11 -9.04 5.06
C TYR A 8 -3.66 -9.22 4.64
N VAL A 9 -2.79 -9.53 5.59
CA VAL A 9 -1.36 -9.79 5.33
C VAL A 9 -0.96 -11.02 6.12
N ASP A 10 -0.42 -12.02 5.44
CA ASP A 10 -0.31 -13.39 5.95
C ASP A 10 -1.63 -13.87 6.58
N ASP A 11 -1.60 -14.28 7.85
CA ASP A 11 -2.77 -14.76 8.62
C ASP A 11 -3.41 -13.66 9.51
N MET A 12 -3.06 -12.38 9.29
CA MET A 12 -3.52 -11.26 10.11
C MET A 12 -4.42 -10.28 9.38
N VAL A 13 -5.37 -9.70 10.14
CA VAL A 13 -6.35 -8.72 9.66
C VAL A 13 -6.13 -7.39 10.36
N TYR A 14 -5.93 -6.33 9.59
CA TYR A 14 -5.75 -4.96 10.08
C TYR A 14 -6.92 -4.08 9.64
N ASN A 15 -7.42 -3.26 10.57
CA ASN A 15 -8.39 -2.22 10.24
C ASN A 15 -7.65 -1.02 9.63
N ILE A 16 -8.06 -0.61 8.43
CA ILE A 16 -7.47 0.53 7.74
C ILE A 16 -8.28 1.78 8.09
N ARG A 17 -7.60 2.84 8.53
CA ARG A 17 -8.18 4.18 8.69
C ARG A 17 -8.11 4.99 7.42
N ARG A 18 -6.98 4.90 6.72
CA ARG A 18 -6.72 5.64 5.48
C ARG A 18 -5.90 4.78 4.53
N LEU A 19 -6.27 4.83 3.26
CA LEU A 19 -5.54 4.19 2.17
C LEU A 19 -5.43 5.20 1.04
N ASP A 20 -4.21 5.63 0.73
CA ASP A 20 -3.90 6.43 -0.44
C ASP A 20 -3.03 5.60 -1.38
N PHE A 21 -3.46 5.45 -2.63
CA PHE A 21 -2.68 4.80 -3.67
C PHE A 21 -2.86 5.57 -4.98
N GLY A 22 -1.86 5.48 -5.84
CA GLY A 22 -1.86 6.18 -7.11
C GLY A 22 -0.99 5.47 -8.14
N PHE A 23 -1.39 5.62 -9.39
CA PHE A 23 -0.60 5.23 -10.54
C PHE A 23 -0.30 6.51 -11.32
N ASP A 24 0.98 6.79 -11.54
CA ASP A 24 1.44 7.91 -12.35
C ASP A 24 1.98 7.37 -13.67
N GLN A 25 1.44 7.88 -14.77
CA GLN A 25 1.94 7.57 -16.11
C GLN A 25 2.29 8.87 -16.81
N LYS A 26 3.58 9.19 -16.83
CA LYS A 26 4.08 10.38 -17.54
C LYS A 26 3.79 10.26 -19.02
N ILE A 27 3.41 11.37 -19.64
CA ILE A 27 3.23 11.48 -21.08
C ILE A 27 4.60 11.87 -21.68
N ASN A 28 4.99 11.22 -22.78
CA ASN A 28 6.23 11.53 -23.47
C ASN A 28 6.09 12.80 -24.33
N THR A 29 7.20 13.28 -24.90
CA THR A 29 7.25 14.52 -25.70
C THR A 29 6.33 14.49 -26.92
N ASN A 30 5.90 13.31 -27.37
CA ASN A 30 5.01 13.12 -28.52
C ASN A 30 3.52 13.03 -28.12
N GLY A 31 3.19 13.30 -26.85
CA GLY A 31 1.82 13.23 -26.34
C GLY A 31 1.31 11.80 -26.15
N THR A 32 2.16 10.78 -26.29
CA THR A 32 1.78 9.38 -26.04
C THR A 32 2.23 8.94 -24.64
N ALA A 33 1.52 7.99 -24.06
CA ALA A 33 1.79 7.54 -22.70
C ALA A 33 3.18 6.87 -22.63
N SER A 34 3.99 7.22 -21.63
CA SER A 34 5.27 6.55 -21.38
C SER A 34 4.99 5.07 -21.09
N THR A 35 5.79 4.18 -21.67
CA THR A 35 5.63 2.71 -21.52
C THR A 35 6.02 2.19 -20.14
N GLN A 36 6.40 3.09 -19.20
CA GLN A 36 6.80 2.77 -17.84
C GLN A 36 5.90 3.52 -16.84
N PRO A 37 4.66 3.04 -16.58
CA PRO A 37 3.86 3.58 -15.50
C PRO A 37 4.54 3.32 -14.16
N LEU A 38 4.66 4.35 -13.33
CA LEU A 38 5.15 4.25 -11.96
C LEU A 38 3.94 4.05 -11.05
N GLY A 39 3.93 2.96 -10.29
CA GLY A 39 2.82 2.64 -9.39
C GLY A 39 3.20 1.54 -8.40
N GLY A 40 2.20 1.07 -7.66
CA GLY A 40 2.39 -0.01 -6.67
C GLY A 40 2.86 0.47 -5.28
N LEU A 41 2.90 1.78 -5.06
CA LEU A 41 3.11 2.34 -3.72
C LEU A 41 1.75 2.59 -3.06
N PHE A 42 1.56 2.00 -1.88
CA PHE A 42 0.36 2.14 -1.07
C PHE A 42 0.75 2.82 0.25
N ASN A 43 0.16 3.98 0.52
CA ASN A 43 0.27 4.64 1.82
C ASN A 43 -0.93 4.24 2.66
N ILE A 44 -0.68 3.45 3.70
CA ILE A 44 -1.73 2.85 4.53
C ILE A 44 -1.57 3.31 5.97
N GLU A 45 -2.62 3.87 6.54
CA GLU A 45 -2.74 4.14 7.96
C GLU A 45 -3.63 3.07 8.59
N VAL A 46 -3.06 2.27 9.49
CA VAL A 46 -3.75 1.19 10.19
C VAL A 46 -3.97 1.57 11.65
N GLU A 47 -5.03 1.02 12.26
CA GLU A 47 -5.17 1.08 13.71
C GLU A 47 -4.05 0.27 14.34
N SER A 48 -3.29 0.90 15.25
CA SER A 48 -2.15 0.24 15.91
C SER A 48 -2.62 -1.03 16.64
N PRO A 49 -2.26 -2.23 16.14
CA PRO A 49 -2.61 -3.46 16.81
C PRO A 49 -1.64 -3.66 17.96
N LYS A 50 -2.04 -4.43 18.99
CA LYS A 50 -1.11 -4.86 20.05
C LYS A 50 0.05 -5.73 19.52
N ASN A 51 -0.05 -6.21 18.28
CA ASN A 51 0.94 -7.06 17.63
C ASN A 51 2.01 -6.22 16.91
N THR A 52 3.28 -6.55 17.12
CA THR A 52 4.45 -5.87 16.52
C THR A 52 4.80 -6.38 15.12
N HIS A 53 3.97 -7.22 14.52
CA HIS A 53 4.23 -7.85 13.23
C HIS A 53 4.59 -6.88 12.09
N LEU A 54 3.81 -5.82 11.87
CA LEU A 54 4.10 -4.82 10.82
C LEU A 54 5.42 -4.07 11.06
N TYR A 55 5.78 -3.86 12.33
CA TYR A 55 7.06 -3.26 12.68
C TYR A 55 8.21 -4.22 12.41
N ALA A 56 8.07 -5.49 12.81
CA ALA A 56 9.06 -6.52 12.54
C ALA A 56 9.30 -6.69 11.03
N TRP A 57 8.23 -6.63 10.23
CA TRP A 57 8.32 -6.65 8.77
C TRP A 57 9.14 -5.51 8.19
N GLY A 58 8.79 -4.27 8.55
CA GLY A 58 9.53 -3.09 8.07
C GLY A 58 11.01 -3.11 8.47
N ALA A 59 11.36 -3.82 9.54
CA ALA A 59 12.73 -3.98 10.01
C ALA A 59 13.47 -5.17 9.38
N SER A 60 12.77 -6.19 8.86
CA SER A 60 13.40 -7.48 8.54
C SER A 60 13.92 -7.62 7.11
N ASN A 61 13.68 -6.67 6.20
CA ASN A 61 13.97 -6.83 4.75
C ASN A 61 13.43 -8.15 4.16
N LEU A 62 12.44 -8.77 4.82
CA LEU A 62 11.83 -10.03 4.38
C LEU A 62 10.64 -9.71 3.48
N ASP A 63 10.53 -10.42 2.36
CA ASP A 63 9.33 -10.36 1.52
C ASP A 63 8.16 -11.02 2.25
N MET A 64 7.11 -10.25 2.49
CA MET A 64 5.82 -10.75 2.97
C MET A 64 4.88 -11.02 1.80
N LYS A 65 3.98 -11.99 1.97
CA LYS A 65 3.03 -12.44 0.95
C LYS A 65 1.68 -11.75 1.06
#